data_AF-A0A2N8PFT5-F1
#
_entry.id   AF-A0A2N8PFT5-F1
#
_cell.length_a   1.000
_cell.length_b   1.000
_cell.length_c   1.000
_cell.angle_alpha   90.00
_cell.angle_beta   90.00
_cell.angle_gamma   90.00
#
_symmetry.space_group_name_H-M   'P 1'
#
loop_
_entity.id
_entity.type
_entity.pdbx_description
1 polymer ?
#
loop_
_entity_poly.entity_id
_entity_poly.type
_entity_poly.pdbx_seq_one_letter_code
_entity_poly.pdbx_strand_id
1 'polypeptide(L)' 'MSVAEFIADQRTNHDVPHAVTCRALAVSQSWFYEWLGRAPTARDEHRAELAAAVHEVFDRSGGIYGSMPGSVA' A
#
# COMPACT_ATOMS: atom_id res chain seq x y z
N MET A 1 0.72 -1.77 -1.98
CA MET A 1 -0.37 -2.30 -1.14
C MET A 1 -0.93 -1.15 -0.31
N SER A 2 -2.21 -0.85 -0.48
CA SER A 2 -2.92 0.15 0.32
C SER A 2 -3.29 -0.40 1.72
N VAL A 3 -3.62 0.49 2.65
CA VAL A 3 -4.09 0.10 3.99
C VAL A 3 -5.38 -0.75 3.91
N ALA A 4 -6.28 -0.44 2.97
CA ALA A 4 -7.50 -1.20 2.77
C ALA A 4 -7.20 -2.61 2.22
N GLU A 5 -6.27 -2.73 1.26
CA GLU A 5 -5.82 -4.03 0.75
C GLU A 5 -5.18 -4.88 1.86
N PHE A 6 -4.34 -4.27 2.70
CA PHE A 6 -3.74 -4.96 3.83
C PHE A 6 -4.81 -5.47 4.83
N ILE A 7 -5.81 -4.66 5.16
CA ILE A 7 -6.90 -5.07 6.06
C ILE A 7 -7.73 -6.21 5.46
N ALA A 8 -7.94 -6.20 4.14
CA ALA A 8 -8.62 -7.28 3.43
C ALA A 8 -7.79 -8.57 3.43
N ASP A 9 -6.49 -8.45 3.18
CA ASP A 9 -5.53 -9.56 3.17
C ASP A 9 -5.47 -10.30 4.51
N GLN A 10 -5.48 -9.56 5.63
CA GLN A 10 -5.53 -10.13 6.97
C GLN A 10 -6.73 -11.07 7.18
N ARG A 11 -7.87 -10.77 6.57
CA ARG A 11 -9.03 -11.66 6.64
C ARG A 11 -8.86 -12.87 5.72
N THR A 12 -8.36 -12.66 4.51
CA THR A 12 -8.25 -13.71 3.49
C THR A 12 -7.17 -14.74 3.79
N ASN A 13 -5.99 -14.29 4.23
CA ASN A 13 -4.81 -15.15 4.41
C ASN A 13 -4.57 -15.58 5.85
N HIS A 14 -5.13 -14.85 6.82
CA HIS A 14 -4.84 -15.06 8.24
C HIS A 14 -6.11 -15.23 9.09
N ASP A 15 -7.30 -15.25 8.49
CA ASP A 15 -8.60 -15.35 9.17
C ASP A 15 -8.86 -14.26 10.23
N VAL A 16 -8.06 -13.21 10.25
CA VAL A 16 -8.17 -12.11 11.22
C VAL A 16 -9.39 -11.25 10.86
N PRO A 17 -10.34 -11.02 11.79
CA PRO A 17 -11.49 -10.16 11.52
C PRO A 17 -11.06 -8.71 11.23
N HIS A 18 -11.69 -8.05 10.24
CA HIS A 18 -11.35 -6.66 9.87
C HIS A 18 -11.38 -5.70 11.06
N ALA A 19 -12.29 -5.90 12.02
CA ALA A 19 -12.38 -5.08 13.22
C ALA A 19 -11.09 -5.11 14.07
N VAL A 20 -10.41 -6.26 14.12
CA VAL A 20 -9.14 -6.43 14.85
C VAL A 20 -8.03 -5.65 14.13
N THR A 21 -7.91 -5.83 12.82
CA THR A 21 -6.90 -5.12 12.02
C THR A 21 -7.14 -3.61 11.99
N CYS A 22 -8.40 -3.17 11.84
CA CYS A 22 -8.75 -1.75 11.90
C CYS A 22 -8.36 -1.13 13.24
N ARG A 23 -8.61 -1.84 14.35
CA ARG A 23 -8.22 -1.40 15.69
C ARG A 23 -6.69 -1.34 15.85
N ALA A 24 -5.97 -2.34 15.35
CA ALA A 24 -4.51 -2.37 15.41
C ALA A 24 -3.86 -1.22 14.62
N LEU A 25 -4.49 -0.80 13.52
CA LEU A 25 -4.04 0.29 12.66
C LEU A 25 -4.64 1.66 13.04
N ALA A 26 -5.42 1.74 14.12
CA ALA A 26 -6.12 2.95 14.56
C ALA A 26 -7.00 3.61 13.47
N VAL A 27 -7.59 2.82 12.58
CA VAL A 27 -8.57 3.27 11.57
C VAL A 27 -9.98 2.84 11.95
N SER A 28 -10.98 3.61 11.52
CA SER A 28 -12.38 3.21 11.73
C SER A 28 -12.79 2.13 10.73
N GLN A 29 -13.68 1.23 11.16
CA GLN A 29 -14.26 0.22 10.26
C GLN A 29 -15.09 0.87 9.15
N SER A 30 -15.75 2.00 9.42
CA SER A 30 -16.51 2.75 8.41
C SER A 30 -15.60 3.29 7.31
N TRP A 31 -14.45 3.84 7.68
CA TRP A 31 -13.43 4.27 6.71
C TRP A 31 -12.93 3.09 5.88
N PHE A 32 -12.67 1.94 6.51
CA PHE A 32 -12.26 0.74 5.76
C PHE A 32 -13.28 0.36 4.69
N TYR A 33 -14.57 0.26 5.04
CA TYR A 33 -15.60 -0.08 4.05
C TYR A 33 -15.83 1.01 3.00
N GLU A 34 -15.64 2.29 3.34
CA GLU A 34 -15.69 3.39 2.37
C GLU A 34 -14.55 3.32 1.35
N TRP A 35 -13.37 2.89 1.80
CA TRP A 35 -12.16 2.82 0.98
C TRP A 35 -11.92 1.46 0.33
N LEU A 36 -12.66 0.42 0.75
CA LEU A 36 -12.59 -0.91 0.19
C LEU A 36 -13.08 -0.90 -1.27
N GLY A 37 -12.18 -1.20 -2.21
CA GLY A 37 -12.50 -1.23 -3.64
C GLY A 37 -12.61 0.15 -4.29
N ARG A 38 -12.21 1.23 -3.59
CA ARG A 38 -12.14 2.56 -4.19
C ARG A 38 -11.08 2.56 -5.30
N ALA A 39 -11.44 3.07 -6.48
CA ALA A 39 -10.51 3.21 -7.59
C ALA A 39 -9.36 4.17 -7.20
N PRO A 40 -8.13 3.91 -7.67
CA PRO A 40 -7.01 4.84 -7.52
C PRO A 40 -7.41 6.23 -8.01
N THR A 41 -7.00 7.28 -7.30
CA THR A 41 -7.14 8.63 -7.83
C THR A 41 -6.04 8.89 -8.86
N ALA A 42 -6.23 9.88 -9.74
CA ALA A 42 -5.19 10.29 -10.70
C ALA A 42 -3.84 10.63 -10.02
N ARG A 43 -3.86 11.11 -8.77
CA ARG A 43 -2.65 11.33 -7.98
C ARG A 43 -1.99 10.02 -7.55
N ASP A 44 -2.77 9.01 -7.18
CA ASP A 44 -2.26 7.70 -6.79
C ASP A 44 -1.66 6.97 -7.99
N GLU A 45 -2.32 7.06 -9.15
CA GLU A 45 -1.80 6.55 -10.44
C GLU A 45 -0.48 7.22 -10.79
N HIS A 46 -0.42 8.55 -10.75
CA HIS A 46 0.81 9.29 -11.02
C HIS A 46 1.94 8.92 -10.04
N ARG A 47 1.64 8.69 -8.76
CA ARG A 47 2.62 8.24 -7.78
C ARG A 47 3.10 6.81 -8.08
N ALA A 48 2.22 5.92 -8.53
CA ALA A 48 2.58 4.56 -8.92
C ALA A 48 3.49 4.56 -10.16
N GLU A 49 3.17 5.37 -11.17
CA GLU A 49 4.02 5.58 -12.35
C GLU A 49 5.42 6.07 -11.97
N LEU A 50 5.48 7.09 -11.10
CA LEU A 50 6.75 7.62 -10.62
C LEU A 50 7.55 6.56 -9.85
N ALA A 51 6.90 5.79 -8.98
CA ALA A 51 7.56 4.74 -8.23
C ALA A 51 8.14 3.66 -9.16
N ALA A 52 7.40 3.26 -10.20
CA ALA A 52 7.86 2.30 -11.20
C ALA A 52 9.07 2.83 -11.97
N ALA A 53 9.05 4.10 -12.40
CA ALA A 53 10.18 4.72 -13.08
C ALA A 53 11.44 4.79 -12.19
N VAL A 54 11.27 5.11 -10.90
CA VAL A 54 12.38 5.11 -9.95
C VAL A 54 12.93 3.70 -9.75
N HIS A 55 12.08 2.69 -9.64
CA HIS A 55 12.51 1.29 -9.55
C HIS A 55 13.34 0.87 -10.77
N GLU A 56 12.90 1.18 -11.98
CA GLU A 56 13.63 0.84 -13.20
C GLU A 56 15.03 1.47 -13.23
N VAL A 57 15.14 2.74 -12.84
CA VAL A 57 16.43 3.45 -12.76
C VAL A 57 17.32 2.83 -11.68
N PHE A 58 16.74 2.50 -10.52
CA PHE A 58 17.46 1.88 -9.42
C PHE A 58 18.03 0.51 -9.81
N ASP A 59 17.22 -0.35 -10.44
CA ASP A 59 17.63 -1.68 -10.89
C ASP A 59 18.71 -1.58 -11.98
N ARG A 60 18.57 -0.65 -12.93
CA ARG A 60 19.59 -0.38 -13.95
C ARG A 60 20.91 0.10 -13.34
N SER A 61 20.87 0.81 -12.23
CA SER A 61 22.06 1.26 -11.50
C SER A 61 22.73 0.16 -10.67
N GLY A 62 22.18 -1.06 -10.66
CA GLY A 62 22.64 -2.16 -9.83
C GLY A 62 22.31 -1.99 -8.34
N GLY A 63 21.34 -1.13 -8.02
CA GLY A 63 20.96 -0.82 -6.64
C GLY A 63 22.00 -0.03 -5.84
N ILE A 64 23.01 0.54 -6.51
CA ILE A 64 24.11 1.29 -5.87
C ILE A 64 23.72 2.74 -5.61
N TYR A 65 22.88 3.32 -6.47
CA TYR A 65 22.53 4.73 -6.41
C TYR A 65 21.10 4.93 -5.88
N GLY A 66 21.01 5.56 -4.71
CA GLY A 66 19.75 5.91 -4.05
C GLY A 66 19.29 4.88 -3.01
N SER A 67 18.13 5.16 -2.42
CA SER A 67 17.42 4.23 -1.53
C SER A 67 16.21 3.70 -2.29
N MET A 68 15.90 2.41 -2.12
CA MET A 68 14.73 1.82 -2.76
C MET A 68 13.47 2.62 -2.38
N PRO A 69 12.65 3.06 -3.35
CA PRO A 69 11.41 3.77 -3.03
C PRO A 69 10.52 2.83 -2.20
N GLY A 70 10.17 3.28 -0.99
CA GLY A 70 9.44 2.48 0.00
C GLY A 70 10.28 1.82 1.10
N SER A 71 11.62 1.97 1.09
CA SER A 71 12.48 1.45 2.17
C SER A 71 12.75 2.43 3.31
N VAL A 72 12.18 3.65 3.26
CA VAL A 72 12.22 4.58 4.40
C VAL A 72 11.05 4.25 5.33
N ALA A 73 11.39 3.57 6.43
CA ALA A 73 10.50 3.36 7.57
C ALA A 73 10.33 4.64 8.38
#